data_AF-A0A944DUJ4-F1
#
_entry.id   AF-A0A944DUJ4-F1
#
_cell.length_a   1.000
_cell.length_b   1.000
_cell.length_c   1.000
_cell.angle_alpha   90.00
_cell.angle_beta   90.00
_cell.angle_gamma   90.00
#
_symmetry.space_group_name_H-M   'P 1'
#
loop_
_entity.id
_entity.type
_entity.pdbx_description
1 polymer ?
#
loop_
_entity_poly.entity_id
_entity_poly.type
_entity_poly.pdbx_seq_one_letter_code
_entity_poly.pdbx_strand_id
1 'polypeptide(L)'
;MAGSPTARRRRLSIELKRLRETNGFTCAQVGEALDWSGSKVNRMETGTGRVQPSDVEALCRFYGTDDELREFLKSLARQAKTRGWWQAHGSGVPSWFSIYIGLEQDISTFQQYQCEFLPGLMQTPAYATALHRATNQMTAEDVAQAVHVRMERQAMLTREDAPDAWFVVHESTLRNVIGDRALMREQLERILDAVELPAVTLQVLPFDAGPYPATGSFTLMGFPDLEDPDIVYRDGITDAIYLEGADDVREYTRAFDNLRAAAASPHRSVQLIKSLLKDYVR
;
A
#
# COMPACT_ATOMS: atom_id res chain seq x y z
N MET A 1 -12.49 -18.15 -3.61
CA MET A 1 -12.60 -16.71 -3.95
C MET A 1 -11.38 -16.35 -4.79
N ALA A 2 -11.51 -15.46 -5.78
CA ALA A 2 -10.37 -15.10 -6.61
C ALA A 2 -9.51 -14.08 -5.84
N GLY A 3 -8.39 -14.52 -5.27
CA GLY A 3 -7.38 -13.65 -4.66
C GLY A 3 -6.81 -12.59 -5.59
N SER A 4 -6.04 -11.65 -5.03
CA SER A 4 -5.76 -10.36 -5.68
C SER A 4 -4.98 -10.52 -6.99
N PRO A 5 -5.53 -10.09 -8.15
CA PRO A 5 -4.78 -10.06 -9.40
C PRO A 5 -3.47 -9.28 -9.32
N THR A 6 -3.45 -8.20 -8.52
CA THR A 6 -2.26 -7.35 -8.36
C THR A 6 -1.20 -8.02 -7.48
N ALA A 7 -1.61 -8.64 -6.36
CA ALA A 7 -0.69 -9.39 -5.50
C ALA A 7 -0.10 -10.58 -6.25
N ARG A 8 -0.93 -11.33 -6.99
CA ARG A 8 -0.51 -12.48 -7.79
C ARG A 8 0.45 -12.10 -8.92
N ARG A 9 0.20 -10.98 -9.60
CA ARG A 9 1.14 -10.44 -10.60
C ARG A 9 2.49 -10.13 -9.98
N ARG A 10 2.48 -9.51 -8.80
CA ARG A 10 3.70 -9.10 -8.10
C ARG A 10 4.49 -10.32 -7.61
N ARG A 11 3.82 -11.27 -6.98
CA ARG A 11 4.38 -12.57 -6.59
C ARG A 11 5.02 -13.29 -7.77
N LEU A 12 4.33 -13.32 -8.93
CA LEU A 12 4.89 -13.88 -10.15
C LEU A 12 6.18 -13.17 -10.57
N SER A 13 6.20 -11.83 -10.60
CA SER A 13 7.40 -11.06 -10.95
C SER A 13 8.58 -11.35 -10.01
N ILE A 14 8.33 -11.46 -8.70
CA ILE A 14 9.33 -11.79 -7.69
C ILE A 14 9.88 -13.20 -7.91
N GLU A 15 9.02 -14.21 -8.08
CA GLU A 15 9.46 -15.59 -8.28
C GLU A 15 10.25 -15.75 -9.59
N LEU A 16 9.83 -15.08 -10.68
CA LEU A 16 10.59 -15.08 -11.93
C LEU A 16 11.98 -14.46 -11.76
N LYS A 17 12.09 -13.36 -11.02
CA LYS A 17 13.38 -12.73 -10.70
C LYS A 17 14.24 -13.64 -9.83
N ARG A 18 13.67 -14.26 -8.80
CA ARG A 18 14.34 -15.20 -7.91
C ARG A 18 14.89 -16.40 -8.67
N LEU A 19 14.10 -16.97 -9.58
CA LEU A 19 14.54 -18.07 -10.44
C LEU A 19 15.76 -17.68 -11.28
N ARG A 20 15.73 -16.49 -11.90
CA ARG A 20 16.88 -15.98 -12.67
C ARG A 20 18.12 -15.82 -11.80
N GLU A 21 17.99 -15.18 -10.64
CA GLU A 21 19.10 -14.88 -9.74
C GLU A 21 19.71 -16.13 -9.13
N THR A 22 18.87 -17.10 -8.72
CA THR A 22 19.33 -18.38 -8.16
C THR A 22 20.06 -19.24 -9.20
N ASN A 23 19.70 -19.11 -10.47
CA ASN A 23 20.40 -19.77 -11.58
C ASN A 23 21.60 -18.95 -12.11
N GLY A 24 21.89 -17.77 -11.53
CA GLY A 24 23.08 -16.98 -11.87
C GLY A 24 23.04 -16.28 -13.24
N PHE A 25 21.85 -16.09 -13.84
CA PHE A 25 21.72 -15.47 -15.16
C PHE A 25 21.42 -13.97 -15.10
N THR A 26 21.87 -13.23 -16.11
CA THR A 26 21.45 -11.85 -16.37
C THR A 26 20.21 -11.81 -17.26
N CYS A 27 19.42 -10.73 -17.23
CA CYS A 27 18.27 -10.57 -18.12
C CYS A 27 18.64 -10.66 -19.60
N ALA A 28 19.84 -10.22 -19.98
CA ALA A 28 20.34 -10.29 -21.35
C ALA A 28 20.58 -11.74 -21.80
N GLN A 29 21.23 -12.56 -20.96
CA GLN A 29 21.49 -13.98 -21.24
C GLN A 29 20.19 -14.79 -21.36
N VAL A 30 19.22 -14.53 -20.48
CA VAL A 30 17.89 -15.16 -20.56
C VAL A 30 17.17 -14.74 -21.84
N GLY A 31 17.28 -13.45 -22.19
CA GLY A 31 16.73 -12.92 -23.43
C GLY A 31 17.30 -13.65 -24.64
N GLU A 32 18.63 -13.71 -24.76
CA GLU A 32 19.31 -14.39 -25.86
C GLU A 32 18.91 -15.87 -25.96
N ALA A 33 18.88 -16.60 -24.83
CA ALA A 33 18.54 -18.02 -24.82
C ALA A 33 17.08 -18.32 -25.24
N LEU A 34 16.16 -17.38 -25.01
CA LEU A 34 14.72 -17.54 -25.31
C LEU A 34 14.27 -16.75 -26.55
N ASP A 35 15.22 -16.20 -27.33
CA ASP A 35 14.96 -15.32 -28.49
C ASP A 35 14.08 -14.09 -28.14
N TRP A 36 14.33 -13.52 -26.96
CA TRP A 36 13.66 -12.34 -26.42
C TRP A 36 14.67 -11.20 -26.19
N SER A 37 14.18 -9.97 -26.08
CA SER A 37 15.02 -8.88 -25.56
C SER A 37 15.21 -9.01 -24.05
N GLY A 38 16.41 -8.68 -23.54
CA GLY A 38 16.63 -8.56 -22.09
C GLY A 38 15.67 -7.55 -21.42
N SER A 39 15.23 -6.53 -22.16
CA SER A 39 14.19 -5.60 -21.73
C SER A 39 12.81 -6.23 -21.56
N LYS A 40 12.47 -7.30 -22.30
CA LYS A 40 11.25 -8.09 -22.06
C LYS A 40 11.36 -8.80 -20.71
N VAL A 41 12.48 -9.49 -20.47
CA VAL A 41 12.75 -10.21 -19.21
C VAL A 41 12.66 -9.26 -18.01
N ASN A 42 13.36 -8.13 -18.08
CA ASN A 42 13.33 -7.11 -17.02
C ASN A 42 11.92 -6.58 -16.74
N ARG A 43 11.10 -6.33 -17.77
CA ARG A 43 9.71 -5.87 -17.58
C ARG A 43 8.82 -6.91 -16.89
N MET A 44 9.05 -8.20 -17.15
CA MET A 44 8.32 -9.28 -16.46
C MET A 44 8.72 -9.37 -14.99
N GLU A 45 10.01 -9.21 -14.68
CA GLU A 45 10.55 -9.26 -13.31
C GLU A 45 10.24 -8.01 -12.47
N THR A 46 9.94 -6.88 -13.12
CA THR A 46 9.57 -5.62 -12.45
C THR A 46 8.07 -5.39 -12.38
N GLY A 47 7.26 -6.32 -12.90
CA GLY A 47 5.78 -6.20 -12.91
C GLY A 47 5.22 -5.13 -13.85
N THR A 48 6.08 -4.52 -14.69
CA THR A 48 5.71 -3.49 -15.66
C THR A 48 5.28 -4.07 -17.01
N GLY A 49 5.61 -5.33 -17.29
CA GLY A 49 5.21 -6.08 -18.46
C GLY A 49 4.09 -7.07 -18.19
N ARG A 50 3.27 -7.37 -19.21
CA ARG A 50 2.34 -8.49 -19.17
C ARG A 50 3.11 -9.80 -19.27
N VAL A 51 2.83 -10.74 -18.37
CA VAL A 51 3.36 -12.10 -18.38
C VAL A 51 2.26 -13.06 -18.82
N GLN A 52 2.49 -13.81 -19.90
CA GLN A 52 1.57 -14.87 -20.33
C GLN A 52 1.98 -16.21 -19.73
N PRO A 53 1.05 -17.17 -19.55
CA PRO A 53 1.41 -18.52 -19.13
C PRO A 53 2.45 -19.19 -20.03
N SER A 54 2.50 -18.85 -21.32
CA SER A 54 3.54 -19.32 -22.25
C SER A 54 4.93 -18.74 -21.95
N ASP A 55 5.01 -17.49 -21.47
CA ASP A 55 6.28 -16.90 -21.06
C ASP A 55 6.81 -17.63 -19.81
N VAL A 56 5.92 -17.92 -18.86
CA VAL A 56 6.25 -18.70 -17.65
C VAL A 56 6.73 -20.10 -18.01
N GLU A 57 6.02 -20.80 -18.92
CA GLU A 57 6.42 -22.13 -19.39
C GLU A 57 7.86 -22.12 -19.95
N ALA A 58 8.19 -21.15 -20.80
CA ALA A 58 9.51 -21.06 -21.43
C ALA A 58 10.61 -20.79 -20.38
N LEU A 59 10.39 -19.86 -19.46
CA LEU A 59 11.34 -19.56 -18.38
C LEU A 59 11.53 -20.76 -17.44
N CYS A 60 10.44 -21.40 -17.03
CA CYS A 60 10.46 -22.56 -16.15
C CYS A 60 11.22 -23.75 -16.75
N ARG A 61 11.05 -23.98 -18.06
CA ARG A 61 11.82 -25.00 -18.79
C ARG A 61 13.30 -24.62 -18.92
N PHE A 62 13.59 -23.37 -19.22
CA PHE A 62 14.97 -22.87 -19.33
C PHE A 62 15.75 -23.03 -18.01
N TYR A 63 15.11 -22.76 -16.88
CA TYR A 63 15.71 -22.93 -15.55
C TYR A 63 15.63 -24.36 -14.98
N GLY A 64 14.98 -25.29 -15.68
CA GLY A 64 14.85 -26.68 -15.20
C GLY A 64 13.98 -26.86 -13.95
N THR A 65 12.98 -26.01 -13.74
CA THR A 65 12.03 -26.11 -12.61
C THR A 65 11.12 -27.35 -12.73
N ASP A 66 10.68 -27.87 -11.58
CA ASP A 66 9.69 -28.94 -11.52
C ASP A 66 8.30 -28.52 -12.04
N ASP A 67 7.45 -29.51 -12.32
CA ASP A 67 6.14 -29.28 -12.92
C ASP A 67 5.15 -28.63 -11.95
N GLU A 68 5.32 -28.82 -10.64
CA GLU A 68 4.44 -28.25 -9.61
C GLU A 68 4.63 -26.73 -9.52
N LEU A 69 5.87 -26.27 -9.37
CA LEU A 69 6.23 -24.85 -9.40
C LEU A 69 5.84 -24.21 -10.73
N ARG A 70 6.04 -24.90 -11.84
CA ARG A 70 5.67 -24.39 -13.17
C ARG A 70 4.18 -24.15 -13.31
N GLU A 71 3.34 -25.11 -12.93
CA GLU A 71 1.88 -24.94 -12.98
C GLU A 71 1.40 -23.88 -11.99
N PHE A 72 2.02 -23.80 -10.81
CA PHE A 72 1.74 -22.75 -9.85
C PHE A 72 2.00 -21.36 -10.44
N LEU A 73 3.18 -21.10 -11.01
CA LEU A 73 3.51 -19.80 -11.62
C LEU A 73 2.63 -19.48 -12.84
N LYS A 74 2.24 -20.49 -13.62
CA LYS A 74 1.28 -20.32 -14.72
C LYS A 74 -0.11 -19.93 -14.21
N SER A 75 -0.53 -20.45 -13.06
CA SER A 75 -1.80 -20.07 -12.44
C SER A 75 -1.80 -18.58 -12.04
N LEU A 76 -0.70 -18.07 -11.46
CA LEU A 76 -0.52 -16.66 -11.14
C LEU A 76 -0.64 -15.79 -12.41
N ALA A 77 0.03 -16.18 -13.50
CA ALA A 77 -0.03 -15.44 -14.77
C ALA A 77 -1.45 -15.37 -15.37
N ARG A 78 -2.25 -16.44 -15.23
CA ARG A 78 -3.65 -16.45 -15.69
C ARG A 78 -4.53 -15.48 -14.89
N GLN A 79 -4.25 -15.36 -13.60
CA GLN A 79 -5.06 -14.61 -12.63
C GLN A 79 -4.63 -13.14 -12.50
N ALA A 80 -3.43 -12.79 -12.95
CA ALA A 80 -2.82 -11.45 -12.89
C ALA A 80 -3.43 -10.38 -13.83
N LYS A 81 -4.66 -10.57 -14.34
CA LYS A 81 -5.28 -9.63 -15.30
C LYS A 81 -5.96 -8.47 -14.56
N THR A 82 -5.44 -7.26 -14.71
CA THR A 82 -6.19 -6.05 -14.29
C THR A 82 -5.86 -4.81 -15.10
N ARG A 83 -6.93 -4.06 -15.41
CA ARG A 83 -6.89 -2.63 -15.78
C ARG A 83 -7.68 -1.90 -14.68
N GLY A 84 -6.98 -1.27 -13.74
CA GLY A 84 -7.60 -0.59 -12.61
C GLY A 84 -8.22 0.75 -12.99
N TRP A 85 -9.23 1.21 -12.24
CA TRP A 85 -9.90 2.49 -12.48
C TRP A 85 -8.94 3.70 -12.41
N TRP A 86 -7.95 3.64 -11.50
CA TRP A 86 -6.95 4.68 -11.29
C TRP A 86 -6.03 4.90 -12.50
N GLN A 87 -5.92 3.92 -13.41
CA GLN A 87 -5.13 4.04 -14.64
C GLN A 87 -5.71 5.05 -15.63
N ALA A 88 -6.96 5.51 -15.44
CA ALA A 88 -7.54 6.59 -16.21
C ALA A 88 -6.98 7.98 -15.84
N HIS A 89 -6.31 8.11 -14.68
CA HIS A 89 -5.89 9.39 -14.10
C HIS A 89 -4.42 9.76 -14.40
N GLY A 90 -3.84 9.23 -15.48
CA GLY A 90 -2.60 9.74 -16.07
C GLY A 90 -1.39 9.87 -15.12
N SER A 91 -0.67 10.99 -15.22
CA SER A 91 0.54 11.34 -14.46
C SER A 91 0.30 11.69 -12.99
N GLY A 92 -0.95 11.92 -12.57
CA GLY A 92 -1.29 12.24 -11.19
C GLY A 92 -1.06 11.09 -10.20
N VAL A 93 -0.87 9.86 -10.69
CA VAL A 93 -0.56 8.68 -9.87
C VAL A 93 0.81 8.12 -10.25
N PRO A 94 1.81 8.21 -9.35
CA PRO A 94 3.11 7.59 -9.60
C PRO A 94 2.98 6.08 -9.87
N SER A 95 3.79 5.56 -10.78
CA SER A 95 3.74 4.15 -11.19
C SER A 95 3.94 3.18 -10.02
N TRP A 96 4.80 3.53 -9.06
CA TRP A 96 5.01 2.77 -7.82
C TRP A 96 3.77 2.75 -6.92
N PHE A 97 2.95 3.81 -6.93
CA PHE A 97 1.72 3.90 -6.15
C PHE A 97 0.53 3.18 -6.82
N SER A 98 0.55 3.08 -8.14
CA SER A 98 -0.46 2.33 -8.91
C SER A 98 -0.56 0.86 -8.49
N ILE A 99 0.55 0.26 -8.03
CA ILE A 99 0.57 -1.11 -7.48
C ILE A 99 -0.20 -1.15 -6.16
N TYR A 100 0.04 -0.20 -5.26
CA TYR A 100 -0.64 -0.09 -3.97
C TYR A 100 -2.16 -0.10 -4.14
N ILE A 101 -2.68 0.77 -5.03
CA ILE A 101 -4.13 0.88 -5.26
C ILE A 101 -4.70 -0.46 -5.75
N GLY A 102 -3.94 -1.20 -6.55
CA GLY A 102 -4.34 -2.52 -7.04
C GLY A 102 -4.36 -3.61 -5.97
N LEU A 103 -3.45 -3.56 -4.99
CA LEU A 103 -3.48 -4.45 -3.84
C LEU A 103 -4.66 -4.12 -2.92
N GLU A 104 -4.88 -2.84 -2.67
CA GLU A 104 -5.93 -2.30 -1.80
C GLU A 104 -7.36 -2.73 -2.20
N GLN A 105 -7.60 -3.14 -3.45
CA GLN A 105 -8.93 -3.60 -3.87
C GLN A 105 -9.35 -4.93 -3.24
N ASP A 106 -8.39 -5.80 -2.94
CA ASP A 106 -8.64 -7.22 -2.65
C ASP A 106 -8.25 -7.62 -1.22
N ILE A 107 -7.91 -6.65 -0.37
CA ILE A 107 -7.54 -6.88 1.02
C ILE A 107 -8.77 -7.18 1.89
N SER A 108 -8.57 -7.99 2.93
CA SER A 108 -9.52 -8.24 4.02
C SER A 108 -9.14 -7.52 5.31
N THR A 109 -7.86 -7.22 5.50
CA THR A 109 -7.37 -6.45 6.65
C THR A 109 -6.42 -5.35 6.20
N PHE A 110 -6.54 -4.17 6.82
CA PHE A 110 -5.72 -3.01 6.53
C PHE A 110 -5.18 -2.43 7.83
N GLN A 111 -3.88 -2.54 8.08
CA GLN A 111 -3.26 -2.04 9.30
C GLN A 111 -2.22 -0.99 8.95
N GLN A 112 -2.37 0.23 9.43
CA GLN A 112 -1.48 1.33 9.04
C GLN A 112 -0.96 2.10 10.24
N TYR A 113 0.37 2.25 10.30
CA TYR A 113 1.03 3.19 11.20
C TYR A 113 1.42 4.46 10.44
N GLN A 114 1.07 5.62 11.00
CA GLN A 114 1.45 6.92 10.46
C GLN A 114 2.11 7.80 11.52
N CYS A 115 3.29 8.35 11.21
CA CYS A 115 4.01 9.27 12.10
C CYS A 115 4.26 10.66 11.52
N GLU A 116 4.09 10.85 10.21
CA GLU A 116 4.36 12.12 9.53
C GLU A 116 3.08 12.88 9.15
N PHE A 117 2.11 12.18 8.58
CA PHE A 117 0.85 12.76 8.10
C PHE A 117 -0.33 11.88 8.47
N LEU A 118 -1.53 12.46 8.50
CA LEU A 118 -2.75 11.69 8.75
C LEU A 118 -3.01 10.65 7.65
N PRO A 119 -3.64 9.50 7.97
CA PRO A 119 -3.95 8.44 7.02
C PRO A 119 -4.68 8.96 5.78
N GLY A 120 -4.16 8.67 4.58
CA GLY A 120 -4.74 9.14 3.32
C GLY A 120 -6.21 8.76 3.12
N LEU A 121 -6.65 7.67 3.73
CA LEU A 121 -8.03 7.19 3.70
C LEU A 121 -9.01 8.00 4.58
N MET A 122 -8.48 8.91 5.40
CA MET A 122 -9.25 9.81 6.27
C MET A 122 -8.96 11.29 5.97
N GLN A 123 -8.23 11.60 4.91
CA GLN A 123 -7.88 12.99 4.57
C GLN A 123 -9.04 13.72 3.91
N THR A 124 -9.13 15.04 4.11
CA THR A 124 -10.00 15.90 3.31
C THR A 124 -9.33 16.26 1.98
N PRO A 125 -10.09 16.68 0.95
CA PRO A 125 -9.49 17.18 -0.30
C PRO A 125 -8.51 18.34 -0.06
N ALA A 126 -8.84 19.23 0.86
CA ALA A 126 -8.00 20.38 1.21
C ALA A 126 -6.67 19.94 1.81
N TYR A 127 -6.68 19.01 2.77
CA TYR A 127 -5.46 18.47 3.38
C TYR A 127 -4.58 17.75 2.36
N ALA A 128 -5.18 16.89 1.53
CA ALA A 128 -4.46 16.19 0.46
C ALA A 128 -3.83 17.18 -0.55
N THR A 129 -4.57 18.23 -0.92
CA THR A 129 -4.08 19.29 -1.82
C THR A 129 -2.87 20.02 -1.22
N ALA A 130 -2.94 20.36 0.07
CA ALA A 130 -1.85 21.06 0.76
C ALA A 130 -0.56 20.21 0.78
N LEU A 131 -0.66 18.90 1.01
CA LEU A 131 0.49 17.99 0.96
C LEU A 131 1.09 17.88 -0.45
N HIS A 132 0.27 17.69 -1.48
CA HIS A 132 0.76 17.55 -2.85
C HIS A 132 1.42 18.84 -3.37
N ARG A 133 0.97 20.02 -2.91
CA ARG A 133 1.61 21.30 -3.26
C ARG A 133 2.94 21.52 -2.57
N ALA A 134 3.20 20.89 -1.42
CA ALA A 134 4.44 21.09 -0.67
C ALA A 134 5.69 20.63 -1.42
N THR A 135 5.58 19.65 -2.33
CA THR A 135 6.72 19.16 -3.12
C THR A 135 7.07 20.08 -4.29
N ASN A 136 6.16 20.96 -4.72
CA ASN A 136 6.29 21.82 -5.92
C ASN A 136 6.69 21.07 -7.21
N GLN A 137 6.45 19.76 -7.28
CA GLN A 137 6.85 18.91 -8.41
C GLN A 137 5.70 18.62 -9.38
N MET A 138 4.46 18.94 -8.99
CA MET A 138 3.25 18.58 -9.72
C MET A 138 2.56 19.83 -10.27
N THR A 139 1.98 19.73 -11.46
CA THR A 139 1.10 20.77 -11.99
C THR A 139 -0.19 20.83 -11.19
N ALA A 140 -0.94 21.94 -11.28
CA ALA A 140 -2.24 22.05 -10.61
C ALA A 140 -3.24 20.96 -11.05
N GLU A 141 -3.16 20.53 -12.32
CA GLU A 141 -3.97 19.46 -12.87
C GLU A 141 -3.56 18.10 -12.28
N ASP A 142 -2.26 17.78 -12.22
CA ASP A 142 -1.77 16.55 -11.61
C ASP A 142 -2.16 16.48 -10.12
N VAL A 143 -2.09 17.60 -9.39
CA VAL A 143 -2.54 17.67 -7.99
C VAL A 143 -4.04 17.35 -7.89
N ALA A 144 -4.87 17.94 -8.75
CA ALA A 144 -6.30 17.67 -8.75
C ALA A 144 -6.61 16.19 -9.03
N GLN A 145 -5.88 15.57 -9.97
CA GLN A 145 -6.00 14.14 -10.27
C GLN A 145 -5.58 13.27 -9.08
N ALA A 146 -4.45 13.58 -8.44
CA ALA A 146 -3.96 12.84 -7.27
C ALA A 146 -4.93 12.94 -6.08
N VAL A 147 -5.49 14.13 -5.84
CA VAL A 147 -6.51 14.34 -4.81
C VAL A 147 -7.77 13.56 -5.12
N HIS A 148 -8.26 13.60 -6.36
CA HIS A 148 -9.42 12.83 -6.78
C HIS A 148 -9.22 11.32 -6.56
N VAL A 149 -8.09 10.76 -7.02
CA VAL A 149 -7.75 9.34 -6.78
C VAL A 149 -7.70 9.03 -5.28
N ARG A 150 -7.16 9.93 -4.45
CA ARG A 150 -7.15 9.75 -3.00
C ARG A 150 -8.55 9.71 -2.40
N MET A 151 -9.47 10.55 -2.87
CA MET A 151 -10.85 10.58 -2.39
C MET A 151 -11.62 9.33 -2.82
N GLU A 152 -11.47 8.89 -4.07
CA GLU A 152 -12.07 7.65 -4.58
C GLU A 152 -11.63 6.43 -3.76
N ARG A 153 -10.34 6.37 -3.37
CA ARG A 153 -9.83 5.29 -2.51
C ARG A 153 -10.52 5.19 -1.15
N GLN A 154 -11.04 6.29 -0.62
CA GLN A 154 -11.72 6.27 0.69
C GLN A 154 -13.00 5.44 0.68
N ALA A 155 -13.62 5.23 -0.49
CA ALA A 155 -14.80 4.39 -0.63
C ALA A 155 -14.58 2.94 -0.16
N MET A 156 -13.32 2.48 -0.10
CA MET A 156 -12.95 1.19 0.48
C MET A 156 -13.44 1.04 1.93
N LEU A 157 -13.49 2.11 2.72
CA LEU A 157 -13.92 2.04 4.13
C LEU A 157 -15.44 1.93 4.30
N THR A 158 -16.21 2.14 3.23
CA THR A 158 -17.69 2.22 3.26
C THR A 158 -18.39 1.15 2.41
N ARG A 159 -17.64 0.33 1.68
CA ARG A 159 -18.21 -0.77 0.87
C ARG A 159 -18.70 -1.92 1.77
N GLU A 160 -19.55 -2.79 1.22
CA GLU A 160 -20.12 -3.92 1.97
C GLU A 160 -19.05 -4.91 2.47
N ASP A 161 -18.01 -5.12 1.66
CA ASP A 161 -16.81 -5.92 1.96
C ASP A 161 -15.63 -5.03 2.39
N ALA A 162 -15.90 -3.99 3.18
CA ALA A 162 -14.84 -3.12 3.71
C ALA A 162 -13.85 -3.97 4.55
N PRO A 163 -12.53 -3.79 4.38
CA PRO A 163 -11.55 -4.51 5.18
C PRO A 163 -11.59 -4.04 6.63
N ASP A 164 -11.18 -4.91 7.55
CA ASP A 164 -10.93 -4.53 8.94
C ASP A 164 -9.74 -3.55 8.97
N ALA A 165 -10.04 -2.26 9.11
CA ALA A 165 -9.09 -1.18 8.94
C ALA A 165 -8.66 -0.61 10.31
N TRP A 166 -7.42 -0.84 10.68
CA TRP A 166 -6.81 -0.38 11.93
C TRP A 166 -5.72 0.65 11.67
N PHE A 167 -5.89 1.84 12.23
CA PHE A 167 -4.96 2.95 12.10
C PHE A 167 -4.33 3.24 13.46
N VAL A 168 -3.00 3.29 13.51
CA VAL A 168 -2.27 3.88 14.63
C VAL A 168 -1.60 5.15 14.11
N VAL A 169 -1.97 6.30 14.65
CA VAL A 169 -1.40 7.59 14.27
C VAL A 169 -0.60 8.16 15.42
N HIS A 170 0.61 8.64 15.18
CA HIS A 170 1.36 9.35 16.21
C HIS A 170 0.73 10.73 16.46
N GLU A 171 0.66 11.15 17.73
CA GLU A 171 0.01 12.40 18.14
C GLU A 171 0.55 13.64 17.41
N SER A 172 1.82 13.63 16.99
CA SER A 172 2.43 14.68 16.16
C SER A 172 1.62 14.99 14.89
N THR A 173 1.05 13.96 14.24
CA THR A 173 0.30 14.09 12.99
C THR A 173 -1.01 14.87 13.17
N LEU A 174 -1.59 14.85 14.38
CA LEU A 174 -2.81 15.57 14.73
C LEU A 174 -2.54 17.02 15.12
N ARG A 175 -1.30 17.34 15.50
CA ARG A 175 -0.88 18.67 15.99
C ARG A 175 -0.13 19.49 14.96
N ASN A 176 0.56 18.84 14.02
CA ASN A 176 1.26 19.52 12.95
C ASN A 176 0.26 20.22 12.02
N VAL A 177 0.36 21.54 11.88
CA VAL A 177 -0.60 22.32 11.10
C VAL A 177 -0.23 22.24 9.62
N ILE A 178 -1.02 21.48 8.87
CA ILE A 178 -0.93 21.44 7.41
C ILE A 178 -1.90 22.48 6.84
N GLY A 179 -1.38 23.38 5.99
CA GLY A 179 -2.16 24.51 5.48
C GLY A 179 -2.43 25.53 6.59
N ASP A 180 -3.67 25.59 7.07
CA ASP A 180 -4.08 26.51 8.13
C ASP A 180 -4.95 25.82 9.21
N ARG A 181 -5.33 26.61 10.23
CA ARG A 181 -6.11 26.12 11.37
C ARG A 181 -7.53 25.68 11.00
N ALA A 182 -8.16 26.34 10.02
CA ALA A 182 -9.51 26.01 9.58
C ALA A 182 -9.51 24.67 8.83
N LEU A 183 -8.51 24.46 7.97
CA LEU A 183 -8.29 23.19 7.29
C LEU A 183 -8.04 22.06 8.29
N MET A 184 -7.15 22.28 9.26
CA MET A 184 -6.88 21.26 10.28
C MET A 184 -8.12 20.91 11.11
N ARG A 185 -8.98 21.89 11.41
CA ARG A 185 -10.26 21.64 12.05
C ARG A 185 -11.13 20.69 11.23
N GLU A 186 -11.35 21.01 9.95
CA GLU A 186 -12.13 20.18 9.02
C GLU A 186 -11.53 18.76 8.92
N GLN A 187 -10.20 18.66 8.89
CA GLN A 187 -9.50 17.39 8.85
C GLN A 187 -9.71 16.54 10.12
N LEU A 188 -9.69 17.14 11.30
CA LEU A 188 -9.95 16.42 12.55
C LEU A 188 -11.43 16.01 12.67
N GLU A 189 -12.37 16.84 12.20
CA GLU A 189 -13.79 16.47 12.08
C GLU A 189 -13.96 15.26 11.15
N ARG A 190 -13.31 15.25 9.98
CA ARG A 190 -13.33 14.12 9.05
C ARG A 190 -12.82 12.81 9.65
N ILE A 191 -11.81 12.87 10.53
CA ILE A 191 -11.31 11.69 11.25
C ILE A 191 -12.36 11.19 12.24
N LEU A 192 -13.00 12.10 12.98
CA LEU A 192 -14.07 11.73 13.90
C LEU A 192 -15.24 11.08 13.16
N ASP A 193 -15.58 11.52 11.95
CA ASP A 193 -16.57 10.86 11.11
C ASP A 193 -16.11 9.47 10.64
N ALA A 194 -14.82 9.32 10.31
CA ALA A 194 -14.28 8.06 9.81
C ALA A 194 -14.32 6.93 10.85
N VAL A 195 -14.06 7.25 12.13
CA VAL A 195 -14.00 6.27 13.21
C VAL A 195 -15.38 5.81 13.70
N GLU A 196 -16.46 6.43 13.21
CA GLU A 196 -17.83 5.93 13.41
C GLU A 196 -18.18 4.79 12.44
N LEU A 197 -17.34 4.54 11.41
CA LEU A 197 -17.52 3.41 10.50
C LEU A 197 -17.20 2.08 11.22
N PRO A 198 -18.05 1.04 11.09
CA PRO A 198 -17.88 -0.21 11.85
C PRO A 198 -16.55 -0.95 11.61
N ALA A 199 -16.02 -0.86 10.39
CA ALA A 199 -14.77 -1.50 9.99
C ALA A 199 -13.52 -0.68 10.34
N VAL A 200 -13.66 0.50 10.96
CA VAL A 200 -12.55 1.42 11.21
C VAL A 200 -12.24 1.50 12.70
N THR A 201 -10.99 1.20 13.05
CA THR A 201 -10.43 1.47 14.38
C THR A 201 -9.28 2.47 14.24
N LEU A 202 -9.28 3.53 15.05
CA LEU A 202 -8.15 4.45 15.14
C LEU A 202 -7.67 4.57 16.57
N GLN A 203 -6.35 4.51 16.73
CA GLN A 203 -5.67 4.80 17.98
C GLN A 203 -4.60 5.87 17.79
N VAL A 204 -4.46 6.72 18.80
CA VAL A 204 -3.41 7.73 18.87
C VAL A 204 -2.29 7.20 19.74
N LEU A 205 -1.07 7.18 19.20
CA LEU A 205 0.15 6.93 19.94
C LEU A 205 0.62 8.27 20.54
N PRO A 206 0.47 8.48 21.86
CA PRO A 206 0.79 9.76 22.49
C PRO A 206 2.31 9.98 22.63
N PHE A 207 2.72 11.22 22.86
CA PHE A 207 4.14 11.56 23.04
C PHE A 207 4.80 10.87 24.26
N ASP A 208 4.01 10.48 25.25
CA ASP A 208 4.47 9.81 26.47
C ASP A 208 4.37 8.27 26.39
N ALA A 209 4.10 7.71 25.21
CA ALA A 209 4.01 6.26 24.98
C ALA A 209 5.34 5.50 25.21
N GLY A 210 6.46 6.20 25.35
CA GLY A 210 7.79 5.61 25.48
C GLY A 210 8.32 5.05 24.15
N PRO A 211 9.30 4.14 24.18
CA PRO A 211 9.88 3.57 22.96
C PRO A 211 8.90 2.61 22.27
N TYR A 212 8.83 2.69 20.94
CA TYR A 212 8.01 1.80 20.11
C TYR A 212 8.80 1.30 18.89
N PRO A 213 8.54 0.08 18.39
CA PRO A 213 9.37 -0.59 17.38
C PRO A 213 9.00 -0.20 15.94
N ALA A 214 9.03 1.10 15.60
CA ALA A 214 8.74 1.55 14.24
C ALA A 214 9.72 2.62 13.74
N THR A 215 10.21 2.44 12.51
CA THR A 215 11.08 3.40 11.81
C THR A 215 10.37 3.94 10.56
N GLY A 216 9.59 4.98 10.77
CA GLY A 216 8.72 5.58 9.75
C GLY A 216 7.36 4.90 9.64
N SER A 217 6.50 5.46 8.79
CA SER A 217 5.17 4.92 8.50
C SER A 217 5.26 3.61 7.71
N PHE A 218 4.27 2.74 7.89
CA PHE A 218 4.12 1.52 7.10
C PHE A 218 2.65 1.06 7.08
N THR A 219 2.30 0.27 6.07
CA THR A 219 0.99 -0.37 5.95
C THR A 219 1.17 -1.88 5.83
N LEU A 220 0.44 -2.65 6.61
CA LEU A 220 0.24 -4.09 6.46
C LEU A 220 -1.10 -4.34 5.76
N MET A 221 -1.04 -5.05 4.64
CA MET A 221 -2.18 -5.44 3.82
C MET A 221 -2.33 -6.95 3.90
N GLY A 222 -3.44 -7.42 4.44
CA GLY A 222 -3.77 -8.84 4.51
C GLY A 222 -4.88 -9.21 3.54
N PHE A 223 -4.82 -10.44 3.03
CA PHE A 223 -5.70 -10.93 1.97
C PHE A 223 -6.62 -12.05 2.50
N PRO A 224 -7.83 -12.22 1.92
CA PRO A 224 -8.77 -13.23 2.38
C PRO A 224 -8.33 -14.67 2.05
N ASP A 225 -7.46 -14.84 1.06
CA ASP A 225 -6.91 -16.14 0.65
C ASP A 225 -5.64 -16.45 1.46
N LEU A 226 -5.64 -17.53 2.23
CA LEU A 226 -4.49 -17.91 3.07
C LEU A 226 -3.22 -18.24 2.26
N GLU A 227 -3.38 -18.52 0.97
CA GLU A 227 -2.26 -18.74 0.06
C GLU A 227 -1.63 -17.43 -0.43
N ASP A 228 -2.33 -16.31 -0.34
CA ASP A 228 -1.81 -14.98 -0.67
C ASP A 228 -1.09 -14.40 0.56
N PRO A 229 0.24 -14.20 0.51
CA PRO A 229 0.96 -13.66 1.66
C PRO A 229 0.56 -12.22 1.94
N ASP A 230 0.49 -11.86 3.22
CA ASP A 230 0.37 -10.46 3.64
C ASP A 230 1.54 -9.63 3.10
N ILE A 231 1.27 -8.36 2.84
CA ILE A 231 2.24 -7.44 2.22
C ILE A 231 2.46 -6.26 3.14
N VAL A 232 3.72 -5.98 3.46
CA VAL A 232 4.13 -4.70 4.07
C VAL A 232 4.42 -3.70 2.96
N TYR A 233 3.87 -2.51 3.04
CA TYR A 233 4.17 -1.38 2.17
C TYR A 233 4.82 -0.24 2.94
N ARG A 234 5.86 0.34 2.33
CA ARG A 234 6.54 1.55 2.79
C ARG A 234 6.87 2.43 1.59
N ASP A 235 6.67 3.72 1.68
CA ASP A 235 7.05 4.68 0.66
C ASP A 235 8.07 5.70 1.13
N GLY A 236 8.84 6.19 0.16
CA GLY A 236 9.67 7.37 0.25
C GLY A 236 9.16 8.44 -0.71
N ILE A 237 9.96 9.48 -0.92
CA ILE A 237 9.61 10.59 -1.82
C ILE A 237 9.47 10.13 -3.27
N THR A 238 10.32 9.18 -3.70
CA THR A 238 10.45 8.78 -5.11
C THR A 238 10.17 7.30 -5.37
N ASP A 239 10.05 6.50 -4.32
CA ASP A 239 9.98 5.04 -4.41
C ASP A 239 9.03 4.45 -3.37
N ALA A 240 8.79 3.15 -3.52
CA ALA A 240 8.11 2.36 -2.53
C ALA A 240 8.68 0.94 -2.49
N ILE A 241 8.66 0.37 -1.29
CA ILE A 241 9.07 -1.00 -1.00
C ILE A 241 7.81 -1.77 -0.62
N TYR A 242 7.68 -2.97 -1.18
CA TYR A 242 6.68 -3.94 -0.75
C TYR A 242 7.41 -5.20 -0.32
N LEU A 243 7.23 -5.59 0.94
CA LEU A 243 7.83 -6.76 1.55
C LEU A 243 6.77 -7.85 1.67
N GLU A 244 7.09 -9.03 1.15
CA GLU A 244 6.19 -10.19 1.09
C GLU A 244 6.85 -11.42 1.75
N GLY A 245 8.11 -11.27 2.17
CA GLY A 245 8.85 -12.32 2.86
C GLY A 245 8.25 -12.59 4.22
N ALA A 246 8.01 -13.85 4.54
CA ALA A 246 7.35 -14.23 5.79
C ALA A 246 8.09 -13.70 7.04
N ASP A 247 9.41 -13.55 6.99
CA ASP A 247 10.21 -13.04 8.11
C ASP A 247 9.99 -11.53 8.30
N ASP A 248 10.04 -10.76 7.21
CA ASP A 248 9.76 -9.32 7.22
C ASP A 248 8.33 -9.05 7.70
N VAL A 249 7.34 -9.73 7.08
CA VAL A 249 5.92 -9.58 7.43
C VAL A 249 5.71 -9.85 8.93
N ARG A 250 6.25 -10.96 9.46
CA ARG A 250 6.13 -11.30 10.88
C ARG A 250 6.72 -10.21 11.80
N GLU A 251 7.83 -9.60 11.42
CA GLU A 251 8.44 -8.54 12.21
C GLU A 251 7.58 -7.27 12.21
N TYR A 252 7.04 -6.87 11.05
CA TYR A 252 6.13 -5.72 10.98
C TYR A 252 4.78 -5.98 11.68
N THR A 253 4.25 -7.21 11.63
CA THR A 253 3.06 -7.58 12.40
C THR A 253 3.30 -7.41 13.89
N ARG A 254 4.43 -7.91 14.41
CA ARG A 254 4.83 -7.70 15.82
C ARG A 254 5.00 -6.23 16.15
N ALA A 255 5.61 -5.45 15.24
CA ALA A 255 5.77 -4.02 15.43
C ALA A 255 4.40 -3.31 15.54
N PHE A 256 3.45 -3.66 14.67
CA PHE A 256 2.09 -3.11 14.70
C PHE A 256 1.34 -3.52 15.98
N ASP A 257 1.46 -4.76 16.43
CA ASP A 257 0.85 -5.22 17.69
C ASP A 257 1.40 -4.45 18.91
N ASN A 258 2.71 -4.18 18.92
CA ASN A 258 3.34 -3.37 19.97
C ASN A 258 2.89 -1.90 19.91
N LEU A 259 2.77 -1.32 18.72
CA LEU A 259 2.20 0.02 18.53
C LEU A 259 0.77 0.10 19.05
N ARG A 260 -0.07 -0.90 18.75
CA ARG A 260 -1.45 -1.01 19.25
C ARG A 260 -1.50 -1.06 20.78
N ALA A 261 -0.59 -1.81 21.40
CA ALA A 261 -0.51 -1.96 22.84
C ALA A 261 -0.05 -0.67 23.56
N ALA A 262 0.85 0.09 22.93
CA ALA A 262 1.36 1.36 23.46
C ALA A 262 0.41 2.55 23.20
N ALA A 263 -0.40 2.49 22.14
CA ALA A 263 -1.33 3.55 21.79
C ALA A 263 -2.50 3.66 22.76
N ALA A 264 -3.07 4.86 22.86
CA ALA A 264 -4.29 5.09 23.62
C ALA A 264 -5.44 4.21 23.09
N SER A 265 -6.36 3.77 23.96
CA SER A 265 -7.53 3.02 23.51
C SER A 265 -8.35 3.82 22.48
N PRO A 266 -9.14 3.17 21.60
CA PRO A 266 -9.93 3.88 20.59
C PRO A 266 -10.80 5.00 21.20
N HIS A 267 -11.47 4.72 22.33
CA HIS A 267 -12.24 5.73 23.04
C HIS A 267 -11.37 6.92 23.52
N ARG A 268 -10.22 6.66 24.15
CA ARG A 268 -9.32 7.74 24.62
C ARG A 268 -8.74 8.54 23.45
N SER A 269 -8.50 7.89 22.32
CA SER A 269 -8.04 8.51 21.08
C SER A 269 -9.06 9.50 20.52
N VAL A 270 -10.34 9.12 20.49
CA VAL A 270 -11.45 10.03 20.13
C VAL A 270 -11.52 11.23 21.08
N GLN A 271 -11.36 11.02 22.39
CA GLN A 271 -11.38 12.12 23.36
C GLN A 271 -10.20 13.08 23.16
N LEU A 272 -9.00 12.54 22.86
CA LEU A 272 -7.82 13.35 22.54
C LEU A 272 -8.07 14.21 21.29
N ILE A 273 -8.58 13.61 20.21
CA ILE A 273 -8.90 14.33 18.97
C ILE A 273 -9.95 15.43 19.22
N LYS A 274 -11.03 15.13 19.96
CA LYS A 274 -12.05 16.12 20.35
C LYS A 274 -11.47 17.24 21.21
N SER A 275 -10.48 16.95 22.05
CA SER A 275 -9.77 17.97 22.82
C SER A 275 -8.95 18.88 21.91
N LEU A 276 -8.17 18.31 20.99
CA LEU A 276 -7.37 19.07 20.02
C LEU A 276 -8.25 19.96 19.14
N LEU A 277 -9.42 19.48 18.73
CA LEU A 277 -10.36 20.25 17.90
C LEU A 277 -10.73 21.60 18.53
N LYS A 278 -10.79 21.69 19.87
CA LYS A 278 -11.08 22.94 20.59
C LYS A 278 -9.97 23.98 20.42
N ASP A 279 -8.74 23.54 20.23
CA ASP A 279 -7.59 24.43 20.03
C ASP A 279 -7.62 25.11 18.66
N TYR A 280 -8.39 24.57 17.69
CA TYR A 280 -8.58 25.12 16.33
C TYR A 280 -9.85 25.99 16.18
N VAL A 281 -10.58 26.26 17.27
CA VAL A 281 -11.76 27.16 17.28
C VAL A 281 -11.36 28.65 17.39
N ARG A 282 -10.10 28.93 17.75
CA ARG A 282 -9.56 30.29 17.96
C ARG A 282 -8.66 30.74 16.82
#